data_AF-Q2B9Q1-F1
#
_entry.id   AF-Q2B9Q1-F1
#
_cell.length_a   1.000
_cell.length_b   1.000
_cell.length_c   1.000
_cell.angle_alpha   90.00
_cell.angle_beta   90.00
_cell.angle_gamma   90.00
#
_symmetry.space_group_name_H-M   'P 1'
#
loop_
_entity.id
_entity.type
_entity.pdbx_description
1 polymer ?
#
loop_
_entity_poly.entity_id
_entity_poly.type
_entity_poly.pdbx_seq_one_letter_code
_entity_poly.pdbx_strand_id
1 'polypeptide(L)'
;MVRHRQGEIEMNNDYAYLLGQYRQLWNNRRLEGTGSAEDILKEAIRRELKDENAHPRARKRVAEKFYLAVKRLTDSDMPNEDKLFLIDMHCQVYEQIRS
;
A
#
# COMPACT_ATOMS: atom_id res chain seq x y z
N MET A 1 10.57 12.18 -27.22
CA MET A 1 11.45 12.60 -26.11
C MET A 1 11.03 11.84 -24.85
N VAL A 2 11.44 10.58 -24.74
CA VAL A 2 11.07 9.71 -23.62
C VAL A 2 12.03 10.02 -22.49
N ARG A 3 11.58 10.77 -21.48
CA ARG A 3 12.34 10.92 -20.24
C ARG A 3 12.22 9.62 -19.47
N HIS A 4 13.12 8.68 -19.76
CA HIS A 4 13.52 7.67 -18.79
C HIS A 4 14.08 8.42 -17.59
N ARG A 5 13.28 8.55 -16.53
CA ARG A 5 13.79 8.99 -15.23
C ARG A 5 14.35 7.75 -14.57
N GLN A 6 15.66 7.57 -14.74
CA GLN A 6 16.46 6.69 -13.89
C GLN A 6 16.27 7.11 -12.43
N GLY A 7 15.98 6.10 -11.64
CA GLY A 7 15.76 6.12 -10.21
C GLY A 7 15.26 4.75 -9.79
N GLU A 8 15.80 3.69 -10.39
CA GLU A 8 15.67 2.34 -9.86
C GLU A 8 16.43 2.33 -8.54
N ILE A 9 15.72 2.64 -7.47
CA ILE A 9 16.08 2.14 -6.16
C ILE A 9 15.84 0.63 -6.26
N GLU A 10 16.83 -0.13 -6.73
CA GLU A 10 16.93 -1.56 -6.45
C GLU A 10 17.19 -1.72 -4.94
N MET A 11 16.21 -1.34 -4.13
CA MET A 11 16.06 -1.87 -2.79
C MET A 11 15.57 -3.29 -3.01
N ASN A 12 16.45 -4.25 -2.79
CA ASN A 12 16.11 -5.67 -2.75
C ASN A 12 15.13 -5.92 -1.60
N ASN A 13 13.87 -5.56 -1.82
CA ASN A 13 12.83 -5.62 -0.82
C ASN A 13 12.17 -6.98 -0.89
N ASP A 14 12.23 -7.68 0.23
CA ASP A 14 11.47 -8.90 0.42
C ASP A 14 9.98 -8.52 0.53
N TYR A 15 9.31 -8.51 -0.61
CA TYR A 15 7.87 -8.24 -0.68
C TYR A 15 7.06 -9.24 0.15
N ALA A 16 7.56 -10.46 0.38
CA ALA A 16 6.90 -11.43 1.24
C ALA A 16 7.00 -11.01 2.71
N TYR A 17 8.17 -10.51 3.14
CA TYR A 17 8.35 -9.90 4.45
C TYR A 17 7.43 -8.69 4.64
N LEU A 18 7.44 -7.74 3.70
CA LEU A 18 6.61 -6.53 3.78
C LEU A 18 5.11 -6.85 3.76
N LEU A 19 4.69 -7.82 2.96
CA LEU A 19 3.31 -8.32 2.98
C LEU A 19 2.97 -8.94 4.33
N GLY A 20 3.89 -9.65 4.97
CA GLY A 20 3.74 -10.16 6.34
C GLY A 20 3.53 -9.04 7.35
N GLN A 21 4.40 -8.02 7.33
CA GLN A 21 4.30 -6.84 8.19
C GLN A 21 2.98 -6.08 7.95
N TYR A 22 2.59 -5.89 6.69
CA TYR A 22 1.36 -5.24 6.31
C TYR A 22 0.12 -6.05 6.74
N ARG A 23 0.17 -7.38 6.72
CA ARG A 23 -0.94 -8.22 7.22
C ARG A 23 -1.16 -8.07 8.72
N GLN A 24 -0.09 -7.97 9.50
CA GLN A 24 -0.18 -7.80 10.96
C GLN A 24 -0.88 -6.48 11.31
N LEU A 25 -0.53 -5.38 10.65
CA LEU A 25 -1.09 -4.07 10.95
C LEU A 25 -2.57 -3.90 10.53
N TRP A 26 -3.07 -4.79 9.66
CA TRP A 26 -4.49 -4.81 9.23
C TRP A 26 -5.26 -6.02 9.79
N ASN A 27 -4.81 -6.58 10.93
CA ASN A 27 -5.46 -7.66 11.69
C ASN A 27 -5.78 -8.91 10.86
N ASN A 28 -4.87 -9.35 9.99
CA ASN A 28 -5.06 -10.53 9.16
C ASN A 28 -6.41 -10.54 8.39
N ARG A 29 -6.95 -9.37 8.00
CA ARG A 29 -7.94 -9.35 6.92
C ARG A 29 -7.29 -10.10 5.77
N ARG A 30 -7.90 -11.21 5.33
CA ARG A 30 -7.34 -12.13 4.34
C ARG A 30 -6.97 -11.34 3.08
N LEU A 31 -5.72 -10.87 3.03
CA LEU A 31 -5.05 -10.33 1.85
C LEU A 31 -4.65 -11.53 1.01
N GLU A 32 -5.67 -12.24 0.56
CA GLU A 32 -5.58 -13.37 -0.35
C GLU A 32 -5.69 -12.81 -1.77
N GLY A 33 -4.70 -13.17 -2.57
CA GLY A 33 -4.64 -12.81 -3.97
C GLY A 33 -3.83 -13.87 -4.71
N THR A 34 -4.05 -13.94 -6.01
CA THR A 34 -3.30 -14.80 -6.92
C THR A 34 -2.23 -13.96 -7.58
N GLY A 35 -0.94 -14.23 -7.32
CA GLY A 35 0.16 -13.46 -7.90
C GLY A 35 1.41 -13.44 -7.03
N SER A 36 2.36 -12.57 -7.38
CA SER A 36 3.55 -12.33 -6.56
C SER A 36 3.19 -11.60 -5.26
N ALA A 37 4.07 -11.64 -4.26
CA ALA A 37 3.85 -10.92 -3.00
C ALA A 37 3.70 -9.40 -3.23
N GLU A 38 4.41 -8.86 -4.22
CA GLU A 38 4.28 -7.47 -4.66
C GLU A 38 2.89 -7.17 -5.21
N ASP A 39 2.36 -8.02 -6.09
CA ASP A 39 1.02 -7.84 -6.68
C ASP A 39 -0.06 -7.87 -5.60
N ILE A 40 0.05 -8.83 -4.68
CA ILE A 40 -0.88 -8.97 -3.55
C ILE A 40 -0.84 -7.73 -2.66
N LEU A 41 0.35 -7.18 -2.40
CA LEU A 41 0.52 -5.98 -1.60
C LEU A 41 -0.06 -4.74 -2.30
N LYS A 42 0.23 -4.54 -3.59
CA LYS A 42 -0.32 -3.43 -4.39
C LYS A 42 -1.84 -3.49 -4.45
N GLU A 43 -2.40 -4.68 -4.68
CA GLU A 43 -3.85 -4.87 -4.71
C GLU A 43 -4.48 -4.63 -3.33
N ALA A 44 -3.83 -5.09 -2.25
CA ALA A 44 -4.27 -4.80 -0.89
C ALA A 44 -4.36 -3.30 -0.60
N ILE A 45 -3.34 -2.54 -1.00
CA ILE A 45 -3.29 -1.08 -0.88
C ILE A 45 -4.40 -0.44 -1.72
N ARG A 46 -4.56 -0.86 -2.98
CA ARG A 46 -5.60 -0.35 -3.89
C ARG A 46 -7.00 -0.52 -3.31
N ARG A 47 -7.32 -1.69 -2.76
CA ARG A 47 -8.62 -1.98 -2.12
C ARG A 47 -8.86 -1.12 -0.89
N GLU A 48 -7.83 -0.91 -0.07
CA GLU A 48 -7.93 -0.03 1.10
C GLU A 48 -8.18 1.42 0.69
N LEU A 49 -7.44 1.91 -0.31
CA LEU A 49 -7.55 3.27 -0.83
C LEU A 49 -8.92 3.55 -1.47
N LYS A 50 -9.48 2.57 -2.17
CA LYS A 50 -10.84 2.65 -2.75
C LYS A 50 -11.95 2.41 -1.73
N ASP A 51 -11.60 2.01 -0.52
CA ASP A 51 -12.54 1.65 0.53
C ASP A 51 -13.59 0.63 0.06
N GLU A 52 -13.12 -0.38 -0.68
CA GLU A 52 -13.99 -1.37 -1.34
C GLU A 52 -14.74 -2.25 -0.31
N ASN A 53 -14.14 -2.44 0.86
CA ASN A 53 -14.72 -3.22 1.95
C ASN A 53 -15.80 -2.45 2.76
N ALA A 54 -15.93 -1.14 2.56
CA ALA A 54 -16.98 -0.35 3.20
C ALA A 54 -18.28 -0.38 2.40
N HIS A 55 -19.40 -0.37 3.12
CA HIS A 55 -20.72 -0.20 2.52
C HIS A 55 -20.75 1.08 1.65
N PRO A 56 -21.39 1.09 0.46
CA PRO A 56 -21.33 2.23 -0.47
C PRO A 56 -21.66 3.59 0.14
N ARG A 57 -22.55 3.61 1.14
CA ARG A 57 -22.97 4.84 1.84
C ARG A 57 -21.96 5.38 2.87
N ALA A 58 -21.02 4.55 3.32
CA ALA A 58 -19.98 4.93 4.28
C ALA A 58 -18.60 5.08 3.60
N ARG A 59 -18.55 4.93 2.27
CA ARG A 59 -17.32 4.93 1.49
C ARG A 59 -16.63 6.29 1.56
N LYS A 60 -15.39 6.29 2.03
CA LYS A 60 -14.56 7.50 2.11
C LYS A 60 -13.89 7.82 0.79
N ARG A 61 -13.47 9.09 0.64
CA ARG A 61 -12.68 9.51 -0.52
C ARG A 61 -11.29 8.88 -0.47
N VAL A 62 -10.72 8.60 -1.65
CA VAL A 62 -9.40 7.98 -1.79
C VAL A 62 -8.29 8.76 -1.05
N ALA A 63 -8.37 10.11 -1.06
CA ALA A 63 -7.42 10.95 -0.31
C ALA A 63 -7.53 10.80 1.20
N GLU A 64 -8.74 10.64 1.73
CA GLU A 64 -8.96 10.43 3.16
C GLU A 64 -8.45 9.04 3.58
N LYS A 65 -8.66 8.03 2.75
CA LYS A 65 -8.11 6.69 2.97
C LYS A 65 -6.60 6.65 2.91
N PHE A 66 -6.00 7.35 1.95
CA PHE A 66 -4.56 7.50 1.87
C PHE A 66 -3.99 8.08 3.16
N TYR A 67 -4.56 9.19 3.64
CA TYR A 67 -4.15 9.79 4.90
C TYR A 67 -4.28 8.82 6.09
N LEU A 68 -5.41 8.11 6.21
CA LEU A 68 -5.63 7.14 7.30
C LEU A 68 -4.66 5.96 7.23
N ALA A 69 -4.34 5.48 6.02
CA ALA A 69 -3.39 4.39 5.82
C ALA A 69 -1.96 4.80 6.19
N VAL A 70 -1.50 5.96 5.71
CA VAL A 70 -0.19 6.53 6.06
C VAL A 70 -0.10 6.75 7.56
N LYS A 71 -1.13 7.34 8.19
CA LYS A 71 -1.16 7.53 9.64
C LYS A 71 -1.04 6.22 10.40
N ARG A 72 -1.72 5.16 9.96
CA ARG A 72 -1.59 3.83 10.59
C ARG A 72 -0.18 3.26 10.44
N LEU A 73 0.46 3.46 9.29
CA LEU A 73 1.85 3.04 9.08
C LEU A 73 2.80 3.80 10.01
N THR A 74 2.68 5.12 10.10
CA THR A 74 3.55 5.93 10.97
C THR A 74 3.42 5.55 12.44
N ASP A 75 2.18 5.29 12.88
CA ASP A 75 1.85 4.97 14.27
C ASP A 75 2.17 3.51 14.65
N SER A 76 2.60 2.67 13.70
CA SER A 76 2.91 1.26 13.96
C SER A 76 4.31 1.05 14.55
N ASP A 77 4.54 -0.10 15.20
CA ASP A 77 5.87 -0.47 15.73
C ASP A 77 6.83 -1.05 14.66
N MET A 78 6.50 -0.86 13.39
CA MET A 78 7.29 -1.36 12.25
C MET A 78 8.62 -0.59 12.09
N PRO A 79 9.69 -1.21 11.57
CA PRO A 79 10.92 -0.50 11.18
C PRO A 79 10.64 0.70 10.27
N ASN A 80 11.40 1.78 10.44
CA ASN A 80 11.21 3.01 9.67
C ASN A 80 11.41 2.81 8.16
N GLU A 81 12.32 1.92 7.76
CA GLU A 81 12.58 1.61 6.35
C GLU A 81 11.37 0.96 5.69
N ASP A 82 10.77 -0.03 6.34
CA ASP A 82 9.54 -0.68 5.86
C ASP A 82 8.36 0.30 5.78
N LYS A 83 8.22 1.19 6.78
CA LYS A 83 7.20 2.25 6.77
C LYS A 83 7.38 3.15 5.55
N LEU A 84 8.60 3.63 5.31
CA LEU A 84 8.91 4.51 4.18
C LEU A 84 8.59 3.82 2.86
N PHE A 85 8.94 2.54 2.72
CA PHE A 85 8.63 1.78 1.53
C PHE A 85 7.13 1.60 1.31
N LEU A 86 6.39 1.21 2.36
CA LEU A 86 4.94 1.06 2.26
C LEU A 86 4.26 2.39 1.96
N ILE A 87 4.73 3.51 2.53
CA ILE A 87 4.22 4.85 2.21
C ILE A 87 4.48 5.19 0.74
N ASP A 88 5.68 4.94 0.21
CA ASP A 88 5.99 5.17 -1.20
C ASP A 88 5.06 4.35 -2.12
N MET A 89 4.86 3.07 -1.80
CA MET A 89 3.88 2.24 -2.51
C MET A 89 2.45 2.81 -2.45
N HIS A 90 2.02 3.35 -1.30
CA HIS A 90 0.72 4.01 -1.19
C HIS A 90 0.64 5.25 -2.09
N CYS A 91 1.72 6.03 -2.20
CA CYS A 91 1.78 7.17 -3.11
C CYS A 91 1.62 6.73 -4.57
N GLN A 92 2.39 5.72 -5.00
CA GLN A 92 2.32 5.19 -6.36
C GLN A 92 0.91 4.69 -6.71
N VAL A 93 0.29 3.90 -5.82
CA VAL A 93 -1.07 3.38 -6.06
C VAL A 93 -2.12 4.51 -6.01
N TYR A 94 -1.96 5.50 -5.14
CA TYR A 94 -2.84 6.67 -5.08
C TYR A 94 -2.81 7.45 -6.40
N GLU A 95 -1.62 7.70 -6.94
CA GLU A 95 -1.45 8.37 -8.24
C GLU A 95 -2.09 7.58 -9.38
N GLN A 96 -1.94 6.25 -9.40
CA GLN A 96 -2.58 5.37 -10.38
C GLN A 96 -4.11 5.38 -10.32
N ILE A 97 -4.71 5.61 -9.13
CA ILE A 97 -6.17 5.72 -8.99
C ILE A 97 -6.67 7.10 -9.44
N ARG A 98 -5.83 8.14 -9.30
CA ARG A 98 -6.18 9.52 -9.62
C ARG A 98 -5.91 9.88 -11.09
N SER A 99 -4.98 9.18 -11.75
CA SER A 99 -4.68 9.30 -13.18
C SER A 99 -5.77 8.69 -14.05
#